data_AF-A0A1S9DSN4-F1
#
_entry.id   AF-A0A1S9DSN4-F1
#
_cell.length_a   1.000
_cell.length_b   1.000
_cell.length_c   1.000
_cell.angle_alpha   90.00
_cell.angle_beta   90.00
_cell.angle_gamma   90.00
#
_symmetry.space_group_name_H-M   'P 1'
#
loop_
_entity.id
_entity.type
_entity.pdbx_description
1 polymer ?
#
loop_
_entity_poly.entity_id
_entity_poly.type
_entity_poly.pdbx_seq_one_letter_code
_entity_poly.pdbx_strand_id
1 'polypeptide(L)'
;MPWYAVLDAWDDSRHDDRGKDIIEIQADRTEAVRRAFERAERRNYTFEFKDRRGLGGLGGSGNLDEFLVELRQNDRKVEPTVKDMMDIVIPIVERQFRIEGVYLERLCIMGDAGALTWLEELNPMHQLAWSRLIKELEGNEWPGLFGYLKRLVEYLSLASGTSH
;
A
#
# COMPACT_ATOMS: atom_id res chain seq x y z
N MET A 1 16.09 -19.52 3.78
CA MET A 1 16.17 -18.93 2.43
C MET A 1 14.96 -19.34 1.59
N PRO A 2 13.93 -18.49 1.47
CA PRO A 2 12.90 -18.63 0.44
C PRO A 2 13.36 -18.02 -0.89
N TRP A 3 12.71 -18.44 -1.98
CA TRP A 3 12.80 -17.75 -3.27
C TRP A 3 11.84 -16.57 -3.30
N TYR A 4 12.24 -15.52 -4.03
CA TYR A 4 11.43 -14.34 -4.27
C TYR A 4 11.25 -14.12 -5.76
N ALA A 5 10.04 -13.77 -6.19
CA ALA A 5 9.86 -13.10 -7.48
C ALA A 5 10.08 -11.60 -7.26
N VAL A 6 10.99 -11.02 -8.04
CA VAL A 6 11.33 -9.60 -8.00
C VAL A 6 10.71 -8.94 -9.22
N LEU A 7 9.80 -7.99 -8.96
CA LEU A 7 9.16 -7.19 -9.99
C LEU A 7 9.70 -5.76 -9.92
N ASP A 8 10.12 -5.26 -11.08
CA ASP A 8 10.46 -3.86 -11.28
C ASP A 8 9.18 -3.01 -11.15
N ALA A 9 9.16 -2.17 -10.12
CA ALA A 9 8.07 -1.28 -9.75
C ALA A 9 8.48 0.20 -9.89
N TRP A 10 9.60 0.46 -10.56
CA TRP A 10 10.08 1.81 -10.79
C TRP A 10 9.06 2.64 -11.58
N ASP A 11 8.94 3.91 -11.20
CA ASP A 11 8.12 4.89 -11.90
C ASP A 11 8.75 6.28 -11.83
N ASP A 12 8.83 6.94 -12.98
CA ASP A 12 9.47 8.26 -13.12
C ASP A 12 8.80 9.35 -12.26
N SER A 13 7.52 9.19 -11.91
CA SER A 13 6.80 10.19 -11.10
C SER A 13 7.22 10.18 -9.61
N ARG A 14 7.87 9.11 -9.18
CA ARG A 14 8.25 8.86 -7.80
C ARG A 14 9.55 9.59 -7.46
N HIS A 15 9.46 10.90 -7.27
CA HIS A 15 10.57 11.75 -6.81
C HIS A 15 10.50 12.00 -5.29
N ASP A 16 11.58 12.58 -4.74
CA ASP A 16 11.80 12.94 -3.31
C ASP A 16 10.50 13.14 -2.53
N ASP A 17 10.25 12.28 -1.53
CA ASP A 17 9.05 12.32 -0.69
C ASP A 17 8.98 13.61 0.17
N ARG A 18 10.06 14.42 0.18
CA ARG A 18 10.10 15.69 0.93
C ARG A 18 9.04 16.66 0.43
N GLY A 19 8.12 16.99 1.32
CA GLY A 19 7.08 17.98 1.09
C GLY A 19 5.83 17.44 0.41
N LYS A 20 5.79 16.13 0.11
CA LYS A 20 4.57 15.47 -0.33
C LYS A 20 3.60 15.28 0.82
N ASP A 21 2.32 15.44 0.54
CA ASP A 21 1.27 15.06 1.49
C ASP A 21 1.03 13.54 1.48
N ILE A 22 0.24 13.05 2.44
CA ILE A 22 -0.04 11.62 2.60
C ILE A 22 -0.78 11.01 1.39
N ILE A 23 -1.61 11.80 0.70
CA ILE A 23 -2.35 11.35 -0.49
C ILE A 23 -1.37 11.19 -1.65
N GLU A 24 -0.48 12.15 -1.87
CA GLU A 24 0.57 12.08 -2.91
C GLU A 24 1.50 10.88 -2.69
N ILE A 25 1.99 10.68 -1.47
CA ILE A 25 2.82 9.51 -1.13
C ILE A 25 2.08 8.19 -1.39
N GLN A 26 0.78 8.14 -1.05
CA GLN A 26 -0.01 6.93 -1.27
C GLN A 26 -0.36 6.74 -2.75
N ALA A 27 -0.51 7.81 -3.53
CA ALA A 27 -0.73 7.75 -4.98
C ALA A 27 0.48 7.13 -5.68
N ASP A 28 1.69 7.61 -5.37
CA ASP A 28 2.95 7.06 -5.87
C ASP A 28 3.11 5.58 -5.52
N ARG A 29 2.79 5.21 -4.28
CA ARG A 29 2.82 3.83 -3.82
C ARG A 29 1.84 2.96 -4.61
N THR A 30 0.63 3.46 -4.85
CA THR A 30 -0.41 2.75 -5.60
C THR A 30 0.02 2.54 -7.05
N GLU A 31 0.62 3.56 -7.66
CA GLU A 31 1.16 3.50 -9.01
C GLU A 31 2.33 2.51 -9.13
N ALA A 32 3.27 2.51 -8.18
CA ALA A 32 4.36 1.53 -8.16
C ALA A 32 3.83 0.08 -8.07
N VAL A 33 2.81 -0.18 -7.24
CA VAL A 33 2.19 -1.50 -7.17
C VAL A 33 1.42 -1.84 -8.44
N ARG A 34 0.79 -0.85 -9.10
CA ARG A 34 0.16 -1.02 -10.42
C ARG A 34 1.19 -1.45 -11.47
N ARG A 35 2.38 -0.83 -11.50
CA ARG A 35 3.49 -1.23 -12.38
C ARG A 35 3.94 -2.66 -12.10
N ALA A 36 4.16 -3.00 -10.83
CA ALA A 36 4.49 -4.37 -10.45
C ALA A 36 3.42 -5.36 -10.94
N PHE A 37 2.14 -4.99 -10.85
CA PHE A 37 1.05 -5.83 -11.36
C PHE A 37 1.11 -6.00 -12.89
N GLU A 38 1.30 -4.94 -13.66
CA GLU A 38 1.47 -5.02 -15.12
C GLU A 38 2.66 -5.92 -15.51
N ARG A 39 3.76 -5.83 -14.76
CA ARG A 39 4.93 -6.70 -14.94
C ARG A 39 4.61 -8.15 -14.62
N ALA A 40 3.84 -8.41 -13.56
CA ALA A 40 3.38 -9.74 -13.20
C ALA A 40 2.55 -10.37 -14.33
N GLU A 41 1.59 -9.62 -14.88
CA GLU A 41 0.72 -10.09 -15.99
C GLU A 41 1.54 -10.43 -17.25
N ARG A 42 2.57 -9.62 -17.54
CA ARG A 42 3.51 -9.85 -18.66
C ARG A 42 4.57 -10.91 -18.34
N ARG A 43 4.55 -11.49 -17.14
CA ARG A 43 5.55 -12.45 -16.66
C ARG A 43 6.98 -11.91 -16.69
N ASN A 44 7.12 -10.60 -16.50
CA ASN A 44 8.40 -9.91 -16.50
C ASN A 44 8.90 -9.72 -15.06
N TYR A 45 9.47 -10.79 -14.51
CA TYR A 45 10.06 -10.79 -13.18
C TYR A 45 11.19 -11.81 -13.08
N THR A 46 12.16 -11.54 -12.22
CA THR A 46 13.32 -12.42 -11.97
C THR A 46 13.15 -13.17 -10.66
N PHE A 47 13.88 -14.28 -10.50
CA PHE A 47 13.89 -15.03 -9.25
C PHE A 47 15.18 -14.81 -8.49
N GLU A 48 15.05 -14.48 -7.21
CA GLU A 48 16.20 -14.29 -6.33
C GLU A 48 16.04 -15.13 -5.07
N PHE A 49 17.11 -15.82 -4.70
CA PHE A 49 17.18 -16.56 -3.45
C PHE A 49 17.75 -15.66 -2.36
N LYS A 50 16.96 -15.34 -1.33
CA LYS A 50 17.39 -14.46 -0.23
C LYS A 50 17.24 -15.18 1.11
N ASP A 51 18.10 -14.86 2.08
CA ASP A 51 18.01 -15.44 3.43
C ASP A 51 17.05 -14.70 4.38
N ARG A 52 16.50 -13.59 3.91
CA ARG A 52 15.50 -12.83 4.66
C ARG A 52 14.14 -13.50 4.53
N ARG A 53 13.33 -13.44 5.59
CA ARG A 53 11.90 -13.82 5.59
C ARG A 53 11.08 -12.55 5.73
N GLY A 54 9.92 -12.48 5.08
CA GLY A 54 8.94 -11.41 5.36
C GLY A 54 9.12 -10.13 4.54
N LEU A 55 9.83 -10.18 3.41
CA LEU A 55 9.98 -9.03 2.51
C LEU A 55 8.81 -8.88 1.52
N GLY A 56 7.63 -9.47 1.81
CA GLY A 56 6.51 -9.50 0.86
C GLY A 56 5.92 -8.11 0.62
N GLY A 57 6.12 -7.58 -0.58
CA GLY A 57 5.58 -6.29 -1.03
C GLY A 57 6.64 -5.31 -1.50
N LEU A 58 6.17 -4.10 -1.80
CA LEU A 58 7.00 -2.97 -2.22
C LEU A 58 7.92 -2.52 -1.07
N GLY A 59 9.21 -2.31 -1.38
CA GLY A 59 10.21 -1.90 -0.39
C GLY A 59 10.73 -3.03 0.50
N GLY A 60 10.27 -4.26 0.30
CA GLY A 60 10.71 -5.42 1.07
C GLY A 60 12.22 -5.66 0.97
N SER A 61 12.86 -5.41 -0.17
CA SER A 61 14.32 -5.55 -0.31
C SER A 61 15.12 -4.43 0.35
N GLY A 62 14.46 -3.34 0.77
CA GLY A 62 15.09 -2.05 1.02
C GLY A 62 15.22 -1.18 -0.24
N ASN A 63 14.85 -1.71 -1.42
CA ASN A 63 14.71 -0.94 -2.64
C ASN A 63 13.21 -0.62 -2.85
N LEU A 64 12.87 0.67 -2.92
CA LEU A 64 11.50 1.12 -3.10
C LEU A 64 10.97 0.83 -4.51
N ASP A 65 11.86 0.62 -5.48
CA ASP A 65 11.53 0.32 -6.87
C ASP A 65 11.37 -1.19 -7.12
N GLU A 66 11.48 -2.02 -6.08
CA GLU A 66 11.28 -3.45 -6.16
C GLU A 66 10.05 -3.88 -5.38
N PHE A 67 9.20 -4.65 -6.04
CA PHE A 67 8.15 -5.42 -5.40
C PHE A 67 8.59 -6.88 -5.28
N LEU A 68 8.58 -7.40 -4.05
CA LEU A 68 8.97 -8.78 -3.78
C LEU A 68 7.77 -9.65 -3.44
N VAL A 69 7.68 -10.81 -4.09
CA VAL A 69 6.72 -11.86 -3.71
C VAL A 69 7.49 -13.05 -3.15
N GLU A 70 7.27 -13.39 -1.88
CA GLU A 70 7.83 -14.60 -1.28
C GLU A 70 7.14 -15.85 -1.85
N LEU A 71 7.94 -16.75 -2.42
CA LEU A 71 7.46 -17.97 -3.04
C LEU A 71 7.46 -19.09 -2.01
N ARG A 72 6.25 -19.57 -1.65
CA ARG A 72 6.10 -20.70 -0.74
C ARG A 72 6.33 -22.02 -1.48
N GLN A 73 7.55 -22.53 -1.44
CA GLN A 73 7.89 -23.86 -1.98
C GLN A 73 7.94 -24.94 -0.88
N ASN A 74 7.58 -26.16 -1.28
CA ASN A 74 7.77 -27.37 -0.48
C ASN A 74 9.26 -27.79 -0.40
N ASP A 75 10.03 -27.59 -1.48
CA ASP A 75 11.49 -27.80 -1.50
C ASP A 75 12.21 -26.52 -1.92
N ARG A 76 12.91 -25.90 -0.97
CA ARG A 76 13.61 -24.61 -1.14
C ARG A 76 14.93 -24.71 -1.91
N LYS A 77 15.38 -25.92 -2.26
CA LYS A 77 16.67 -26.15 -2.94
C LYS A 77 16.57 -26.13 -4.47
N VAL A 78 15.37 -26.14 -5.03
CA VAL A 78 15.14 -26.15 -6.48
C VAL A 78 14.68 -24.77 -6.93
N GLU A 79 15.34 -24.24 -7.96
CA GLU A 79 14.94 -22.98 -8.59
C GLU A 79 13.51 -23.10 -9.14
N PRO A 80 12.61 -22.17 -8.80
CA PRO A 80 11.22 -22.30 -9.18
C PRO A 80 11.04 -22.06 -10.69
N THR A 81 10.13 -22.80 -11.33
CA THR A 81 9.82 -22.58 -12.76
C THR A 81 8.71 -21.54 -12.92
N VAL A 82 8.74 -20.77 -14.02
CA VAL A 82 7.72 -19.73 -14.32
C VAL A 82 6.30 -20.27 -14.18
N LYS A 83 6.04 -21.52 -14.61
CA LYS A 83 4.72 -22.16 -14.52
C LYS A 83 4.27 -22.41 -13.08
N ASP A 84 5.18 -22.81 -12.19
CA ASP A 84 4.86 -23.10 -10.78
C ASP A 84 4.50 -21.83 -9.98
N MET A 85 4.81 -20.65 -10.53
CA MET A 85 4.73 -19.38 -9.82
C MET A 85 3.68 -18.42 -10.35
N MET A 86 3.12 -18.67 -11.54
CA MET A 86 2.06 -17.85 -12.09
C MET A 86 0.86 -17.74 -11.16
N ASP A 87 0.47 -18.87 -10.57
CA ASP A 87 -0.68 -18.97 -9.65
C ASP A 87 -0.43 -18.29 -8.30
N ILE A 88 0.81 -17.83 -8.04
CA ILE A 88 1.22 -17.22 -6.78
C ILE A 88 1.48 -15.72 -6.97
N VAL A 89 2.31 -15.35 -7.95
CA VAL A 89 2.78 -13.97 -8.12
C VAL A 89 1.64 -13.04 -8.50
N ILE A 90 0.89 -13.37 -9.56
CA ILE A 90 -0.16 -12.48 -10.08
C ILE A 90 -1.23 -12.22 -8.99
N PRO A 91 -1.82 -13.23 -8.32
CA PRO A 91 -2.85 -12.98 -7.31
C PRO A 91 -2.36 -12.19 -6.10
N ILE A 92 -1.09 -12.38 -5.68
CA ILE A 92 -0.51 -11.63 -4.56
C ILE A 92 -0.36 -10.15 -4.91
N VAL A 93 0.22 -9.85 -6.07
CA VAL A 93 0.44 -8.47 -6.50
C VAL A 93 -0.91 -7.78 -6.79
N GLU A 94 -1.85 -8.48 -7.43
CA GLU A 94 -3.22 -7.99 -7.67
C GLU A 94 -3.94 -7.66 -6.35
N ARG A 95 -3.84 -8.55 -5.35
CA ARG A 95 -4.40 -8.30 -4.02
C ARG A 95 -3.80 -7.05 -3.39
N GLN A 96 -2.48 -6.88 -3.50
CA GLN A 96 -1.82 -5.69 -2.98
C GLN A 96 -2.28 -4.44 -3.71
N PHE A 97 -2.40 -4.48 -5.05
CA PHE A 97 -2.87 -3.36 -5.85
C PHE A 97 -4.28 -2.92 -5.42
N ARG A 98 -5.20 -3.87 -5.21
CA ARG A 98 -6.54 -3.58 -4.67
C ARG A 98 -6.50 -2.92 -3.29
N ILE A 99 -5.65 -3.40 -2.38
CA ILE A 99 -5.52 -2.83 -1.03
C ILE A 99 -5.01 -1.39 -1.10
N GLU A 100 -3.95 -1.14 -1.88
CA GLU A 100 -3.39 0.22 -2.01
C GLU A 100 -4.38 1.18 -2.68
N GLY A 101 -5.13 0.70 -3.70
CA GLY A 101 -6.15 1.51 -4.37
C GLY A 101 -7.32 1.89 -3.46
N VAL A 102 -7.85 0.94 -2.68
CA VAL A 102 -8.90 1.23 -1.68
C VAL A 102 -8.37 2.19 -0.61
N TYR A 103 -7.12 2.01 -0.18
CA TYR A 103 -6.54 2.90 0.82
C TYR A 103 -6.38 4.33 0.29
N LEU A 104 -5.90 4.50 -0.96
CA LEU A 104 -5.83 5.81 -1.61
C LEU A 104 -7.22 6.48 -1.71
N GLU A 105 -8.23 5.74 -2.17
CA GLU A 105 -9.59 6.26 -2.28
C GLU A 105 -10.12 6.77 -0.92
N ARG A 106 -9.89 6.00 0.15
CA ARG A 106 -10.26 6.39 1.52
C ARG A 106 -9.55 7.67 1.96
N LEU A 107 -8.25 7.80 1.67
CA LEU A 107 -7.51 9.03 2.00
C LEU A 107 -8.06 10.24 1.24
N CYS A 108 -8.36 10.12 -0.05
CA CYS A 108 -8.97 11.22 -0.82
C CYS A 108 -10.31 11.65 -0.21
N ILE A 109 -11.20 10.70 0.08
CA ILE A 109 -12.50 10.97 0.71
C ILE A 109 -12.34 11.67 2.07
N MET A 110 -11.33 11.28 2.85
CA MET A 110 -11.03 11.91 4.13
C MET A 110 -10.41 13.30 3.99
N GLY A 111 -9.57 13.50 2.97
CA GLY A 111 -9.00 14.79 2.62
C GLY A 111 -10.10 15.79 2.26
N ASP A 112 -11.01 15.40 1.36
CA ASP A 112 -12.17 16.21 0.96
C ASP A 112 -13.10 16.55 2.14
N ALA A 113 -13.13 15.70 3.17
CA ALA A 113 -13.93 15.91 4.38
C ALA A 113 -13.17 16.67 5.49
N GLY A 114 -11.92 17.09 5.27
CA GLY A 114 -11.08 17.75 6.29
C GLY A 114 -10.59 16.84 7.42
N ALA A 115 -10.86 15.53 7.34
CA ALA A 115 -10.52 14.57 8.39
C ALA A 115 -9.00 14.29 8.45
N LEU A 116 -8.28 14.38 7.32
CA LEU A 116 -6.83 14.19 7.31
C LEU A 116 -6.09 15.29 8.06
N THR A 117 -6.49 16.55 7.89
CA THR A 117 -5.90 17.69 8.62
C THR A 117 -5.98 17.50 10.13
N TRP A 118 -7.12 17.02 10.63
CA TRP A 118 -7.27 16.70 12.05
C TRP A 118 -6.38 15.52 12.49
N LEU A 119 -6.25 14.48 11.65
CA LEU A 119 -5.39 13.34 11.96
C LEU A 119 -3.91 13.72 12.02
N GLU A 120 -3.47 14.68 11.21
CA GLU A 120 -2.11 15.22 11.23
C GLU A 120 -1.77 15.95 12.54
N GLU A 121 -2.76 16.46 13.26
CA GLU A 121 -2.57 17.07 14.59
C GLU A 121 -2.35 16.02 15.70
N LEU A 122 -2.67 14.75 15.45
CA LEU A 122 -2.43 13.69 16.41
C LEU A 122 -0.93 13.42 16.59
N ASN A 123 -0.56 12.85 17.73
CA ASN A 123 0.83 12.41 17.89
C ASN A 123 1.17 11.28 16.88
N PRO A 124 2.46 11.09 16.54
CA PRO A 124 2.88 10.14 15.50
C PRO A 124 2.46 8.69 15.74
N MET A 125 2.33 8.27 17.00
CA MET A 125 1.88 6.92 17.34
C MET A 125 0.42 6.70 16.93
N HIS A 126 -0.43 7.69 17.19
CA HIS A 126 -1.83 7.65 16.79
C HIS A 126 -2.00 7.79 15.27
N GLN A 127 -1.21 8.65 14.61
CA GLN A 127 -1.20 8.75 13.15
C GLN A 127 -0.91 7.39 12.50
N LEU A 128 0.12 6.68 13.00
CA LEU A 128 0.46 5.34 12.51
C LEU A 128 -0.65 4.32 12.77
N ALA A 129 -1.27 4.35 13.95
CA ALA A 129 -2.38 3.46 14.29
C ALA A 129 -3.59 3.70 13.36
N TRP A 130 -3.92 4.97 13.09
CA TRP A 130 -4.99 5.35 12.16
C TRP A 130 -4.69 4.91 10.73
N SER A 131 -3.49 5.16 10.23
CA SER A 131 -3.09 4.73 8.88
C SER A 131 -3.23 3.21 8.70
N ARG A 132 -2.80 2.42 9.70
CA ARG A 132 -2.97 0.97 9.69
C ARG A 132 -4.44 0.56 9.71
N LEU A 133 -5.23 1.16 10.61
CA LEU A 133 -6.65 0.88 10.74
C LEU A 133 -7.38 1.14 9.42
N ILE A 134 -7.18 2.30 8.80
CA ILE A 134 -7.83 2.70 7.54
C ILE A 134 -7.42 1.78 6.39
N LYS A 135 -6.19 1.26 6.40
CA LYS A 135 -5.71 0.31 5.39
C LYS A 135 -6.29 -1.10 5.57
N GLU A 136 -6.47 -1.55 6.82
CA GLU A 136 -6.89 -2.92 7.15
C GLU A 136 -8.40 -3.08 7.32
N LEU A 137 -9.14 -1.96 7.46
CA LEU A 137 -10.59 -1.92 7.62
C LEU A 137 -11.31 -2.67 6.52
N GLU A 138 -12.22 -3.56 6.92
CA GLU A 138 -13.10 -4.25 6.00
C GLU A 138 -14.01 -3.24 5.26
N GLY A 139 -14.35 -3.54 4.01
CA GLY A 139 -15.08 -2.61 3.14
C GLY A 139 -16.45 -2.19 3.69
N ASN A 140 -17.11 -3.08 4.42
CA ASN A 140 -18.40 -2.87 5.08
C ASN A 140 -18.33 -2.01 6.35
N GLU A 141 -17.19 -1.96 7.03
CA GLU A 141 -17.00 -1.19 8.27
C GLU A 141 -16.66 0.28 7.99
N TRP A 142 -16.01 0.54 6.84
CA TRP A 142 -15.57 1.86 6.41
C TRP A 142 -16.68 2.93 6.42
N PRO A 143 -17.87 2.72 5.82
CA PRO A 143 -18.91 3.75 5.78
C PRO A 143 -19.37 4.20 7.17
N GLY A 144 -19.44 3.28 8.12
CA GLY A 144 -19.82 3.57 9.51
C GLY A 144 -18.79 4.45 10.19
N LEU A 145 -17.51 4.05 10.15
CA LEU A 145 -16.41 4.82 10.72
C LEU A 145 -16.28 6.21 10.08
N PHE A 146 -16.31 6.28 8.75
CA PHE A 146 -16.23 7.55 8.03
C PHE A 146 -17.37 8.49 8.40
N GLY A 147 -18.60 7.97 8.56
CA GLY A 147 -19.74 8.76 9.02
C GLY A 147 -19.59 9.33 10.44
N TYR A 148 -18.81 8.69 11.32
CA TYR A 148 -18.46 9.27 12.62
C TYR A 148 -17.36 10.32 12.51
N LEU A 149 -16.32 10.06 11.71
CA LEU A 149 -15.23 11.01 11.47
C LEU A 149 -15.74 12.31 10.87
N LYS A 150 -16.59 12.22 9.83
CA LYS A 150 -17.19 13.40 9.21
C LYS A 150 -17.97 14.26 10.21
N ARG A 151 -18.81 13.64 11.05
CA ARG A 151 -19.56 14.36 12.10
C ARG A 151 -18.63 15.01 13.12
N LEU A 152 -17.55 14.35 13.50
CA LEU A 152 -16.56 14.93 14.42
C LEU A 152 -15.92 16.19 13.81
N VAL A 153 -15.49 16.13 12.55
CA VAL A 153 -14.93 17.30 11.84
C VAL A 153 -15.95 18.44 11.76
N GLU A 154 -17.21 18.14 11.43
CA GLU A 154 -18.30 19.12 11.42
C GLU A 154 -18.48 19.80 12.79
N TYR A 155 -18.48 19.02 13.89
CA TYR A 155 -18.60 19.57 15.24
C TYR A 155 -17.40 20.42 15.64
N LEU A 156 -16.18 20.00 15.29
CA LEU A 156 -14.97 20.77 15.58
C LEU A 156 -14.96 22.09 14.81
N SER A 157 -15.36 22.08 13.55
CA SER A 157 -15.48 23.27 12.69
C SER A 157 -16.49 24.27 13.26
N LEU A 158 -17.63 23.79 13.77
CA LEU A 158 -18.63 24.61 14.45
C LEU A 158 -18.09 25.24 15.75
N ALA A 159 -17.26 24.50 16.49
CA ALA A 159 -16.69 24.98 17.75
C ALA A 159 -15.53 25.98 17.55
N SER A 160 -14.77 25.85 16.46
CA SER A 160 -13.65 26.75 16.13
C SER A 160 -14.06 28.00 15.34
N GLY A 161 -15.26 28.02 14.76
CA GLY A 161 -15.75 29.11 13.90
C GLY A 161 -15.09 29.14 12.50
N THR A 162 -14.38 28.08 12.12
CA THR A 162 -13.76 27.91 10.80
C THR A 162 -14.54 26.89 9.97
N SER A 163 -14.86 27.22 8.71
CA SER A 163 -15.35 26.23 7.73
C SER A 163 -14.15 25.63 6.99
N HIS A 164 -14.01 24.29 7.05
CA HIS A 164 -13.07 23.52 6.22
C HIS A 164 -13.78 22.98 4.99
#